data_AF-A0A5J4V6H8-F1
#
_entry.id   AF-A0A5J4V6H8-F1
#
_cell.length_a   1.000
_cell.length_b   1.000
_cell.length_c   1.000
_cell.angle_alpha   90.00
_cell.angle_beta   90.00
_cell.angle_gamma   90.00
#
_symmetry.space_group_name_H-M   'P 1'
#
loop_
_entity.id
_entity.type
_entity.pdbx_description
1 polymer ?
#
loop_
_entity_poly.entity_id
_entity_poly.type
_entity_poly.pdbx_seq_one_letter_code
_entity_poly.pdbx_strand_id
1 'polypeptide(L)'
;MMKFESYQKLIENFNIDEEQNNIIDVDRIMSEIIVVLREGRENIIEKGGLIQIALEVAEGIFEKFEEVIKLELDAGRFIDELFRFYEAISFDQITEEFTDILIYISEDQPSSIKQLLKQQKYIIPLLHLMEMKQSYK
;
A
#
# COMPACT_ATOMS: atom_id res chain seq x y z
N MET A 1 -9.61 13.94 -2.46
CA MET A 1 -9.09 14.39 -1.15
C MET A 1 -10.09 14.12 -0.04
N MET A 2 -11.21 14.87 0.08
CA MET A 2 -12.23 14.67 1.15
C MET A 2 -12.71 13.22 1.35
N LYS A 3 -12.80 12.43 0.27
CA LYS A 3 -13.20 11.02 0.35
C LYS A 3 -12.16 10.14 1.08
N PHE A 4 -10.88 10.31 0.79
CA PHE A 4 -9.81 9.53 1.41
C PHE A 4 -9.53 9.97 2.85
N GLU A 5 -9.66 11.26 3.15
CA GLU A 5 -9.67 11.77 4.53
C GLU A 5 -10.83 11.17 5.34
N SER A 6 -11.97 10.91 4.70
CA SER A 6 -13.09 10.21 5.33
C SER A 6 -12.79 8.73 5.55
N TYR A 7 -12.00 8.10 4.67
CA TYR A 7 -11.52 6.74 4.85
C TYR A 7 -10.54 6.60 6.00
N GLN A 8 -9.62 7.55 6.18
CA GLN A 8 -8.72 7.57 7.36
C GLN A 8 -9.53 7.55 8.65
N LYS A 9 -10.52 8.44 8.77
CA LYS A 9 -11.43 8.48 9.93
C LYS A 9 -12.24 7.20 10.08
N LEU A 10 -12.68 6.59 8.98
CA LEU A 10 -13.41 5.32 9.02
C LEU A 10 -12.52 4.21 9.59
N ILE A 11 -11.28 4.13 9.13
CA ILE A 11 -10.29 3.13 9.54
C ILE A 11 -9.95 3.28 11.03
N GLU A 12 -9.72 4.49 11.50
CA GLU A 12 -9.51 4.79 12.93
C GLU A 12 -10.64 4.25 13.79
N ASN A 13 -11.89 4.36 13.31
CA ASN A 13 -13.10 3.97 14.02
C ASN A 13 -13.56 2.53 13.76
N PHE A 14 -12.84 1.74 12.96
CA PHE A 14 -13.22 0.34 12.75
C PHE A 14 -13.19 -0.44 14.07
N ASN A 15 -14.33 -1.03 14.41
CA ASN A 15 -14.44 -1.96 15.52
C ASN A 15 -14.05 -3.36 15.05
N ILE A 16 -13.00 -3.93 15.66
CA ILE A 16 -12.46 -5.25 15.32
C ILE A 16 -13.52 -6.36 15.50
N ASP A 17 -14.50 -6.16 16.39
CA ASP A 17 -15.60 -7.11 16.63
C ASP A 17 -16.65 -7.18 15.49
N GLU A 18 -16.63 -6.24 14.54
CA GLU A 18 -17.53 -6.20 13.36
C GLU A 18 -16.83 -6.58 12.05
N GLU A 19 -15.88 -7.51 12.15
CA GLU A 19 -14.95 -7.97 11.10
C GLU A 19 -15.61 -8.17 9.71
N GLN A 20 -16.78 -8.81 9.63
CA GLN A 20 -17.43 -9.10 8.33
C GLN A 20 -17.97 -7.85 7.60
N ASN A 21 -18.49 -6.86 8.32
CA ASN A 21 -18.94 -5.62 7.70
C ASN A 21 -17.75 -4.78 7.26
N ASN A 22 -16.67 -4.78 8.05
CA ASN A 22 -15.44 -4.06 7.75
C ASN A 22 -14.75 -4.63 6.50
N ILE A 23 -14.75 -5.94 6.28
CA ILE A 23 -14.10 -6.57 5.11
C ILE A 23 -14.70 -6.08 3.78
N ILE A 24 -16.03 -5.90 3.69
CA ILE A 24 -16.68 -5.41 2.46
C ILE A 24 -16.29 -3.95 2.18
N ASP A 25 -16.27 -3.11 3.22
CA ASP A 25 -15.84 -1.73 3.07
C ASP A 25 -14.34 -1.63 2.75
N VAL A 26 -13.51 -2.49 3.31
CA VAL A 26 -12.08 -2.57 3.04
C VAL A 26 -11.80 -2.97 1.59
N ASP A 27 -12.44 -4.01 1.03
CA ASP A 27 -12.24 -4.41 -0.37
C ASP A 27 -12.59 -3.28 -1.35
N ARG A 28 -13.67 -2.53 -1.05
CA ARG A 28 -14.04 -1.34 -1.81
C ARG A 28 -12.97 -0.27 -1.72
N ILE A 29 -12.49 0.05 -0.52
CA ILE A 29 -11.46 1.08 -0.31
C ILE A 29 -10.16 0.68 -1.03
N MET A 30 -9.72 -0.57 -0.91
CA MET A 30 -8.53 -1.09 -1.61
C MET A 30 -8.67 -0.98 -3.14
N SER A 31 -9.84 -1.31 -3.68
CA SER A 31 -10.12 -1.16 -5.10
C SER A 31 -10.00 0.30 -5.56
N GLU A 32 -10.43 1.26 -4.74
CA GLU A 32 -10.28 2.68 -5.05
C GLU A 32 -8.83 3.16 -4.94
N ILE A 33 -8.07 2.67 -3.97
CA ILE A 33 -6.62 2.95 -3.85
C ILE A 33 -5.90 2.49 -5.13
N ILE A 34 -6.21 1.29 -5.62
CA ILE A 34 -5.64 0.76 -6.87
C ILE A 34 -5.95 1.68 -8.06
N VAL A 35 -7.18 2.21 -8.14
CA VAL A 35 -7.54 3.17 -9.19
C VAL A 35 -6.72 4.46 -9.06
N VAL A 36 -6.56 4.98 -7.84
CA VAL A 36 -5.73 6.17 -7.59
C VAL A 36 -4.28 5.94 -8.01
N LEU A 37 -3.68 4.80 -7.66
CA LEU A 37 -2.31 4.46 -8.07
C LEU A 37 -2.19 4.38 -9.60
N ARG A 38 -3.13 3.70 -10.25
CA ARG A 38 -3.14 3.55 -11.71
C ARG A 38 -3.25 4.90 -12.42
N GLU A 39 -4.19 5.73 -12.01
CA GLU A 39 -4.38 7.05 -12.60
C GLU A 39 -3.25 8.02 -12.25
N GLY A 40 -2.70 7.86 -11.04
CA GLY A 40 -1.58 8.63 -10.51
C GLY A 40 -0.31 8.42 -11.31
N ARG A 41 -0.09 7.19 -11.78
CA ARG A 41 1.05 6.81 -12.61
C ARG A 41 1.23 7.70 -13.85
N GLU A 42 0.13 8.16 -14.43
CA GLU A 42 0.14 8.98 -15.65
C GLU A 42 0.14 10.48 -15.34
N ASN A 43 -0.16 10.89 -14.11
CA ASN A 43 -0.40 12.29 -13.71
C ASN A 43 0.13 12.62 -12.31
N ILE A 44 1.38 12.24 -12.03
CA ILE A 44 1.98 12.34 -10.68
C ILE A 44 1.95 13.78 -10.14
N ILE A 45 2.22 14.79 -10.97
CA ILE A 45 2.26 16.20 -10.56
C ILE A 45 0.89 16.65 -10.01
N GLU A 46 -0.20 16.20 -10.63
CA GLU A 46 -1.56 16.59 -10.25
C GLU A 46 -2.16 15.71 -9.16
N LYS A 47 -1.73 14.44 -9.09
CA LYS A 47 -2.31 13.42 -8.21
C LYS A 47 -1.42 13.01 -7.03
N GLY A 48 -0.21 13.55 -6.92
CA GLY A 48 0.77 13.23 -5.87
C GLY A 48 0.18 13.22 -4.47
N GLY A 49 -0.48 14.31 -4.06
CA GLY A 49 -1.11 14.38 -2.74
C GLY A 49 -2.28 13.41 -2.55
N LEU A 50 -2.99 13.02 -3.62
CA LEU A 50 -4.05 12.01 -3.52
C LEU A 50 -3.47 10.60 -3.37
N ILE A 51 -2.37 10.31 -4.07
CA ILE A 51 -1.62 9.05 -3.95
C ILE A 51 -1.10 8.90 -2.53
N GLN A 52 -0.50 9.95 -1.97
CA GLN A 52 0.00 9.99 -0.59
C GLN A 52 -1.08 9.55 0.41
N ILE A 53 -2.23 10.22 0.41
CA ILE A 53 -3.33 9.89 1.34
C ILE A 53 -3.86 8.47 1.06
N ALA A 54 -3.89 8.02 -0.20
CA ALA A 54 -4.34 6.67 -0.53
C ALA A 54 -3.40 5.58 0.04
N LEU A 55 -2.09 5.85 0.09
CA LEU A 55 -1.09 4.96 0.69
C LEU A 55 -1.18 4.96 2.22
N GLU A 56 -1.37 6.12 2.86
CA GLU A 56 -1.63 6.21 4.31
C GLU A 56 -2.89 5.41 4.70
N VAL A 57 -3.95 5.47 3.88
CA VAL A 57 -5.17 4.67 4.08
C VAL A 57 -4.89 3.17 3.93
N ALA A 58 -4.09 2.76 2.94
CA ALA A 58 -3.72 1.36 2.78
C ALA A 58 -2.92 0.83 3.99
N GLU A 59 -1.96 1.61 4.47
CA GLU A 59 -1.16 1.25 5.66
C GLU A 59 -2.06 1.05 6.89
N GLY A 60 -2.94 2.01 7.19
CA GLY A 60 -3.86 1.90 8.32
C GLY A 60 -4.85 0.72 8.20
N ILE A 61 -5.21 0.30 6.98
CA ILE A 61 -5.98 -0.93 6.77
C ILE A 61 -5.13 -2.14 7.15
N PHE A 62 -3.89 -2.23 6.68
CA PHE A 62 -3.06 -3.40 6.93
C PHE A 62 -2.67 -3.52 8.41
N GLU A 63 -2.43 -2.41 9.10
CA GLU A 63 -2.18 -2.41 10.55
C GLU A 63 -3.34 -3.01 11.36
N LYS A 64 -4.58 -2.83 10.90
CA LYS A 64 -5.79 -3.30 11.59
C LYS A 64 -6.28 -4.66 11.12
N PHE A 65 -6.05 -5.01 9.86
CA PHE A 65 -6.58 -6.21 9.22
C PHE A 65 -5.47 -6.95 8.48
N GLU A 66 -4.71 -7.73 9.23
CA GLU A 66 -3.58 -8.50 8.69
C GLU A 66 -4.04 -9.48 7.58
N GLU A 67 -5.27 -10.01 7.63
CA GLU A 67 -5.76 -10.88 6.54
C GLU A 67 -5.89 -10.17 5.18
N VAL A 68 -6.05 -8.85 5.17
CA VAL A 68 -6.25 -8.08 3.94
C VAL A 68 -4.98 -8.06 3.11
N ILE A 69 -3.80 -7.92 3.73
CA ILE A 69 -2.54 -7.95 2.98
C ILE A 69 -2.33 -9.31 2.31
N LYS A 70 -2.76 -10.39 2.96
CA LYS A 70 -2.70 -11.73 2.40
C LYS A 70 -3.61 -11.87 1.19
N LEU A 71 -4.84 -11.36 1.29
CA LEU A 71 -5.78 -11.36 0.17
C LEU A 71 -5.25 -10.54 -1.01
N GLU A 72 -4.66 -9.37 -0.75
CA GLU A 72 -4.06 -8.53 -1.80
C GLU A 72 -2.82 -9.16 -2.45
N LEU A 73 -2.02 -9.88 -1.68
CA LEU A 73 -0.90 -10.66 -2.19
C LEU A 73 -1.36 -11.85 -3.03
N ASP A 74 -2.35 -12.61 -2.57
CA ASP A 74 -2.87 -13.76 -3.31
C ASP A 74 -3.57 -13.31 -4.61
N ALA A 75 -4.25 -12.17 -4.58
CA ALA A 75 -4.94 -11.60 -5.73
C ALA A 75 -4.01 -10.85 -6.70
N GLY A 76 -2.83 -10.41 -6.24
CA GLY A 76 -1.89 -9.59 -7.04
C GLY A 76 -2.51 -8.28 -7.51
N ARG A 77 -3.41 -7.66 -6.72
CA ARG A 77 -4.08 -6.41 -7.12
C ARG A 77 -3.27 -5.20 -6.66
N PHE A 78 -3.38 -4.84 -5.38
CA PHE A 78 -2.70 -3.67 -4.83
C PHE A 78 -1.19 -3.73 -4.99
N ILE A 79 -0.58 -4.88 -4.67
CA ILE A 79 0.88 -5.05 -4.71
C ILE A 79 1.43 -4.86 -6.12
N ASP A 80 0.81 -5.48 -7.13
CA ASP A 80 1.22 -5.32 -8.53
C ASP A 80 1.11 -3.86 -9.00
N GLU A 81 0.02 -3.17 -8.65
CA GLU A 81 -0.17 -1.77 -9.04
C GLU A 81 0.81 -0.84 -8.30
N LEU A 82 1.14 -1.14 -7.04
CA LEU A 82 2.15 -0.41 -6.27
C LEU A 82 3.53 -0.51 -6.93
N PHE A 83 3.93 -1.71 -7.40
CA PHE A 83 5.19 -1.88 -8.14
C PHE A 83 5.16 -1.22 -9.52
N ARG A 84 4.04 -1.30 -10.25
CA ARG A 84 3.90 -0.59 -11.53
C ARG A 84 3.96 0.94 -11.36
N PHE A 85 3.45 1.44 -10.24
CA PHE A 85 3.57 2.84 -9.89
C PHE A 85 5.04 3.19 -9.61
N TYR A 86 5.74 2.39 -8.80
CA TYR A 86 7.17 2.56 -8.56
C TYR A 86 8.01 2.63 -9.84
N GLU A 87 7.78 1.71 -10.78
CA GLU A 87 8.53 1.66 -12.04
C GLU A 87 8.31 2.90 -12.92
N ALA A 88 7.23 3.65 -12.71
CA ALA A 88 6.87 4.81 -13.50
C ALA A 88 7.30 6.15 -12.89
N ILE A 89 7.58 6.20 -11.59
CA ILE A 89 7.95 7.43 -10.89
C ILE A 89 9.47 7.63 -10.93
N SER A 90 9.93 8.88 -10.98
CA SER A 90 11.36 9.18 -10.81
C SER A 90 11.75 9.13 -9.33
N PHE A 91 13.05 8.98 -9.06
CA PHE A 91 13.56 8.84 -7.69
C PHE A 91 13.19 10.02 -6.78
N ASP A 92 13.15 11.24 -7.31
CA ASP A 92 12.76 12.46 -6.60
C ASP A 92 11.25 12.55 -6.31
N GLN A 93 10.44 11.66 -6.89
CA GLN A 93 8.99 11.57 -6.67
C GLN A 93 8.62 10.47 -5.65
N ILE A 94 9.59 9.71 -5.15
CA ILE A 94 9.38 8.75 -4.07
C ILE A 94 9.11 9.53 -2.79
N THR A 95 7.91 9.35 -2.23
CA THR A 95 7.52 9.98 -0.96
C THR A 95 7.84 9.09 0.24
N GLU A 96 7.74 9.66 1.43
CA GLU A 96 7.90 8.94 2.69
C GLU A 96 6.86 7.82 2.81
N GLU A 97 5.60 8.11 2.52
CA GLU A 97 4.47 7.18 2.59
C GLU A 97 4.60 6.02 1.59
N PHE A 98 5.17 6.32 0.41
CA PHE A 98 5.51 5.27 -0.54
C PHE A 98 6.61 4.36 0.00
N THR A 99 7.59 4.92 0.70
CA THR A 99 8.66 4.15 1.31
C THR A 99 8.16 3.35 2.51
N ASP A 100 7.29 3.93 3.33
CA ASP A 100 6.77 3.33 4.56
C ASP A 100 5.89 2.13 4.26
N ILE A 101 4.99 2.22 3.27
CA ILE A 101 4.18 1.05 2.89
C ILE A 101 5.02 -0.10 2.35
N LEU A 102 6.13 0.19 1.65
CA LEU A 102 7.07 -0.85 1.18
C LEU A 102 7.84 -1.49 2.34
N ILE A 103 8.23 -0.69 3.33
CA ILE A 103 8.85 -1.19 4.56
C ILE A 103 7.86 -2.06 5.33
N TYR A 104 6.62 -1.59 5.49
CA TYR A 104 5.56 -2.35 6.14
C TYR A 104 5.37 -3.72 5.49
N ILE A 105 5.27 -3.78 4.16
CA ILE A 105 5.13 -5.02 3.38
C ILE A 105 6.36 -5.94 3.54
N SER A 106 7.57 -5.38 3.62
CA SER A 106 8.81 -6.17 3.61
C SER A 106 9.32 -6.60 4.99
N GLU A 107 9.27 -5.72 5.98
CA GLU A 107 9.88 -5.91 7.30
C GLU A 107 8.88 -6.23 8.41
N ASP A 108 7.70 -5.60 8.41
CA ASP A 108 6.76 -5.72 9.53
C ASP A 108 5.82 -6.92 9.42
N GLN A 109 5.89 -7.64 8.30
CA GLN A 109 5.02 -8.78 8.06
C GLN A 109 5.48 -10.09 8.73
N PRO A 110 4.52 -10.98 9.08
CA PRO A 110 4.83 -12.32 9.54
C PRO A 110 5.61 -13.13 8.50
N SER A 111 6.28 -14.17 8.97
CA SER A 111 7.14 -15.04 8.14
C SER A 111 6.39 -15.68 6.96
N SER A 112 5.10 -15.98 7.11
CA SER A 112 4.22 -16.53 6.07
C SER A 112 4.03 -15.56 4.90
N ILE A 113 3.76 -14.29 5.20
CA ILE A 113 3.60 -13.22 4.20
C ILE A 113 4.92 -12.94 3.49
N LYS A 114 6.03 -12.86 4.25
CA LYS A 114 7.39 -12.75 3.67
C LYS A 114 7.69 -13.90 2.72
N GLN A 115 7.24 -15.13 3.03
CA GLN A 115 7.43 -16.28 2.15
C GLN A 115 6.62 -16.15 0.85
N LEU A 116 5.39 -15.66 0.90
CA LEU A 116 4.57 -15.38 -0.29
C LEU A 116 5.23 -14.33 -1.18
N LEU A 117 5.72 -13.24 -0.60
CA LEU A 117 6.46 -12.19 -1.32
C LEU A 117 7.71 -12.74 -2.05
N LYS A 118 8.43 -13.71 -1.44
CA LYS A 118 9.57 -14.38 -2.10
C LYS A 118 9.12 -15.19 -3.31
N GLN A 119 8.01 -15.92 -3.17
CA GLN A 119 7.46 -16.76 -4.24
C GLN A 119 6.98 -15.91 -5.42
N GLN A 120 6.38 -14.76 -5.15
CA GLN A 120 5.88 -13.84 -6.17
C GLN A 120 6.94 -12.86 -6.71
N LYS A 121 8.21 -13.01 -6.28
CA LYS A 121 9.38 -12.23 -6.75
C LYS A 121 9.38 -10.74 -6.38
N TYR A 122 8.49 -10.28 -5.50
CA TYR A 122 8.45 -8.89 -5.03
C TYR A 122 9.58 -8.53 -4.07
N ILE A 123 10.20 -9.53 -3.42
CA ILE A 123 11.25 -9.27 -2.43
C ILE A 123 12.54 -8.68 -3.02
N ILE A 124 12.89 -8.98 -4.26
CA ILE A 124 14.11 -8.41 -4.87
C ILE A 124 13.93 -6.91 -5.14
N PRO A 125 12.85 -6.45 -5.79
CA PRO A 125 12.51 -5.03 -5.87
C PRO A 125 12.48 -4.33 -4.50
N LEU A 126 11.84 -4.93 -3.49
CA LEU A 126 11.76 -4.37 -2.13
C LEU A 126 13.12 -4.21 -1.47
N LEU A 127 13.99 -5.22 -1.57
CA LEU A 127 15.34 -5.14 -1.00
C LEU A 127 16.19 -4.06 -1.69
N HIS A 128 16.10 -3.95 -3.01
CA HIS A 128 16.83 -2.91 -3.76
C HIS A 128 16.39 -1.50 -3.33
N LEU A 129 15.08 -1.32 -3.16
CA LEU A 129 14.46 -0.11 -2.63
C LEU A 129 14.97 0.26 -1.23
N MET A 130 15.07 -0.71 -0.33
CA MET A 130 15.54 -0.51 1.05
C MET A 130 17.05 -0.22 1.13
N GLU A 131 17.85 -0.81 0.24
CA GLU A 131 19.29 -0.55 0.16
C GLU A 131 19.59 0.89 -0.30
N MET A 132 18.74 1.49 -1.14
CA MET A 132 18.86 2.92 -1.49
C MET A 132 18.74 3.83 -0.26
N LYS A 133 17.90 3.50 0.73
CA LYS A 133 17.75 4.27 1.98
C LYS A 133 19.03 4.31 2.83
N GLN A 134 19.83 3.24 2.81
CA GLN A 134 21.10 3.20 3.56
C GLN A 134 22.18 4.11 2.97
N SER A 135 22.02 4.53 1.71
CA SER A 135 22.97 5.37 0.98
C SER A 135 22.85 6.87 1.29
N TYR A 136 21.84 7.27 2.08
CA TYR A 136 21.55 8.66 2.45
C TYR A 136 21.78 8.98 3.94
N LYS A 137 22.62 8.21 4.64
CA LYS A 137 23.11 8.55 5.99
C LYS A 137 24.46 9.25 5.97
#